data_AF-A0A135VY10-F1
#
_entry.id   AF-A0A135VY10-F1
#
_cell.length_a   1.000
_cell.length_b   1.000
_cell.length_c   1.000
_cell.angle_alpha   90.00
_cell.angle_beta   90.00
_cell.angle_gamma   90.00
#
_symmetry.space_group_name_H-M   'P 1'
#
loop_
_entity.id
_entity.type
_entity.pdbx_description
1 polymer ?
#
loop_
_entity_poly.entity_id
_entity_poly.type
_entity_poly.pdbx_seq_one_letter_code
_entity_poly.pdbx_strand_id
1 'polypeptide(L)'
;MKKLDEEHERLLSELDRRKMKRRKDSDEFKVVEGVIDPPTLKALYKLLNKGAISALHGVISTGKEANVYRGEDGDGNSVAVKIYRVSTAETDFMLEYIVGDPRFKRVKKRSRALIPQWALKEYKNLTRYHDAGVRVPKPLDIHRNVLVMEFIGDPKSSISAPMIKNVEVPSPVKTFNQLLRMITIGYTKANLVHADLSEYNILWFKGPVIIDVSQAVLKTHDNAKRYLIRDIQNITSFFRKLGVESENPEKIAEHILASGEE
;
A
#
# COMPACT_ATOMS: atom_id res chain seq x y z
N MET A 1 47.62 21.07 13.68
CA MET A 1 46.99 21.77 12.54
C MET A 1 46.89 20.85 11.33
N LYS A 2 47.99 20.45 10.66
CA LYS A 2 47.94 19.58 9.44
C LYS A 2 47.04 18.33 9.49
N LYS A 3 47.05 17.54 10.57
CA LYS A 3 46.21 16.32 10.67
C LYS A 3 44.69 16.58 10.77
N LEU A 4 44.30 17.72 11.36
CA LEU A 4 42.88 18.08 11.52
C LEU A 4 42.29 18.60 10.20
N ASP A 5 43.12 19.29 9.42
CA ASP A 5 42.77 19.76 8.07
C ASP A 5 42.67 18.60 7.08
N GLU A 6 43.57 17.60 7.17
CA GLU A 6 43.52 16.38 6.34
C GLU A 6 42.27 15.53 6.63
N GLU A 7 41.86 15.40 7.90
CA GLU A 7 40.64 14.67 8.28
C GLU A 7 39.37 15.40 7.82
N HIS A 8 39.38 16.73 7.91
CA HIS A 8 38.30 17.59 7.43
C HIS A 8 38.17 17.54 5.89
N GLU A 9 39.28 17.56 5.16
CA GLU A 9 39.29 17.38 3.69
C GLU A 9 38.84 15.97 3.29
N ARG A 10 39.18 14.94 4.06
CA ARG A 10 38.73 13.56 3.81
C ARG A 10 37.22 13.42 4.00
N LEU A 11 36.67 14.02 5.05
CA LEU A 11 35.22 14.08 5.30
C LEU A 11 34.48 14.88 4.23
N LEU A 12 35.04 16.00 3.77
CA LEU A 12 34.48 16.80 2.67
C LEU A 12 34.53 16.02 1.33
N SER A 13 35.60 15.27 1.08
CA SER A 13 35.75 14.40 -0.09
C SER A 13 34.76 13.22 -0.07
N GLU A 14 34.48 12.62 1.08
CA GLU A 14 33.44 11.60 1.24
C GLU A 14 32.02 12.17 1.07
N LEU A 15 31.77 13.37 1.60
CA LEU A 15 30.52 14.10 1.42
C LEU A 15 30.30 14.48 -0.05
N ASP A 16 31.36 14.89 -0.76
CA ASP A 16 31.30 15.24 -2.17
C ASP A 16 31.25 14.01 -3.08
N ARG A 17 31.84 12.87 -2.71
CA ARG A 17 31.59 11.58 -3.38
C ARG A 17 30.15 11.10 -3.19
N ARG A 18 29.58 11.27 -1.99
CA ARG A 18 28.15 11.03 -1.73
C ARG A 18 27.24 11.98 -2.51
N LYS A 19 27.64 13.25 -2.70
CA LYS A 19 26.93 14.22 -3.56
C LYS A 19 27.14 13.97 -5.06
N MET A 20 28.28 13.43 -5.49
CA MET A 20 28.53 13.07 -6.89
C MET A 20 27.78 11.81 -7.31
N LYS A 21 27.60 10.84 -6.40
CA LYS A 21 26.65 9.72 -6.63
C LYS A 21 25.23 10.27 -6.80
N ARG A 22 24.81 11.22 -5.95
CA ARG A 22 23.54 11.97 -6.07
C ARG A 22 23.37 12.79 -7.35
N ARG A 23 24.43 13.17 -8.08
CA ARG A 23 24.31 13.97 -9.32
C ARG A 23 23.98 13.12 -10.55
N LYS A 24 24.32 11.84 -10.57
CA LYS A 24 23.92 10.91 -11.63
C LYS A 24 22.55 10.29 -11.39
N ASP A 25 22.16 10.14 -10.11
CA ASP A 25 20.84 9.68 -9.68
C ASP A 25 19.74 10.78 -9.78
N SER A 26 20.13 12.02 -10.08
CA SER A 26 19.26 13.20 -10.10
C SER A 26 18.40 13.32 -11.36
N ASP A 27 18.78 12.71 -12.49
CA ASP A 27 18.06 12.93 -13.75
C ASP A 27 16.74 12.13 -13.84
N GLU A 28 16.62 10.99 -13.14
CA GLU A 28 15.36 10.23 -13.03
C GLU A 28 14.39 10.84 -12.00
N PHE A 29 14.91 11.40 -10.90
CA PHE A 29 14.10 12.14 -9.92
C PHE A 29 13.56 13.48 -10.46
N LYS A 30 14.27 14.11 -11.42
CA LYS A 30 13.86 15.39 -12.05
C LYS A 30 12.53 15.32 -12.79
N VAL A 31 12.15 14.16 -13.34
CA VAL A 31 10.84 13.97 -14.00
C VAL A 31 9.69 14.15 -13.00
N VAL A 32 9.94 13.87 -11.71
CA VAL A 32 8.94 13.88 -10.65
C VAL A 32 8.96 15.20 -9.83
N GLU A 33 10.08 15.94 -9.85
CA GLU A 33 10.25 17.18 -9.06
C GLU A 33 9.24 18.29 -9.42
N GLY A 34 8.78 18.39 -10.67
CA GLY A 34 7.83 19.43 -11.10
C GLY A 34 6.39 19.26 -10.59
N VAL A 35 6.03 18.08 -10.08
CA VAL A 35 4.65 17.73 -9.70
C VAL A 35 4.51 17.44 -8.19
N ILE A 36 5.63 17.34 -7.47
CA ILE A 36 5.68 16.97 -6.06
C ILE A 36 5.92 18.20 -5.17
N ASP A 37 5.14 18.34 -4.10
CA ASP A 37 5.31 19.42 -3.13
C ASP A 37 6.61 19.28 -2.31
N PRO A 38 7.24 20.39 -1.86
CA PRO A 38 8.51 20.33 -1.13
C PRO A 38 8.52 19.43 0.12
N PRO A 39 7.44 19.39 0.94
CA PRO A 39 7.32 18.44 2.06
C PRO A 39 7.43 16.97 1.65
N THR A 40 6.83 16.58 0.53
CA THR A 40 6.89 15.22 -0.04
C THR A 40 8.27 14.93 -0.62
N LEU A 41 8.89 15.89 -1.31
CA LEU A 41 10.26 15.74 -1.80
C LEU A 41 11.26 15.48 -0.66
N LYS A 42 11.12 16.21 0.47
CA LYS A 42 11.91 15.95 1.68
C LYS A 42 11.66 14.55 2.27
N ALA A 43 10.46 14.00 2.12
CA ALA A 43 10.14 12.64 2.55
C ALA A 43 10.85 11.59 1.69
N LEU A 44 10.83 11.77 0.38
CA LEU A 44 11.57 10.93 -0.57
C LEU A 44 13.07 10.93 -0.29
N TYR A 45 13.68 12.10 -0.09
CA TYR A 45 15.10 12.18 0.26
C TYR A 45 15.45 11.43 1.56
N LYS A 46 14.54 11.39 2.54
CA LYS A 46 14.75 10.61 3.76
C LYS A 46 14.69 9.11 3.51
N LEU A 47 13.74 8.64 2.70
CA LEU A 47 13.66 7.24 2.30
C LEU A 47 14.89 6.83 1.48
N LEU A 48 15.40 7.74 0.64
CA LEU A 48 16.62 7.53 -0.12
C LEU A 48 17.85 7.37 0.79
N ASN A 49 18.01 8.25 1.77
CA ASN A 49 19.13 8.16 2.72
C ASN A 49 19.08 6.89 3.60
N LYS A 50 17.90 6.27 3.77
CA LYS A 50 17.75 5.00 4.48
C LYS A 50 18.01 3.78 3.58
N GLY A 51 18.14 3.96 2.27
CA GLY A 51 18.23 2.85 1.30
C GLY A 51 16.89 2.18 0.99
N ALA A 52 15.76 2.73 1.46
CA ALA A 52 14.44 2.19 1.15
C ALA A 52 14.03 2.46 -0.32
N ILE A 53 14.60 3.50 -0.93
CA ILE A 53 14.49 3.82 -2.35
C ILE A 53 15.87 4.26 -2.84
N SER A 54 16.31 3.86 -4.03
CA SER A 54 17.50 4.36 -4.72
C SER A 54 17.12 5.16 -5.97
N ALA A 55 16.09 4.70 -6.69
CA ALA A 55 15.56 5.34 -7.90
C ALA A 55 14.02 5.32 -7.92
N LEU A 56 13.42 6.30 -8.60
CA LEU A 56 12.02 6.32 -8.98
C LEU A 56 11.92 6.27 -10.50
N HIS A 57 11.06 5.38 -10.98
CA HIS A 57 10.82 5.09 -12.38
C HIS A 57 9.43 5.60 -12.79
N GLY A 58 8.90 5.07 -13.90
CA GLY A 58 7.58 5.40 -14.42
C GLY A 58 6.42 5.20 -13.42
N VAL A 59 5.33 5.91 -13.70
CA VAL A 59 4.08 5.80 -12.94
C VAL A 59 3.42 4.46 -13.24
N ILE A 60 3.08 3.70 -12.19
CA ILE A 60 2.28 2.47 -12.27
C ILE A 60 0.79 2.82 -12.32
N SER A 61 0.36 3.76 -11.47
CA SER A 61 -1.03 4.15 -11.35
C SER A 61 -1.17 5.60 -10.90
N THR A 62 -2.12 6.32 -11.50
CA THR A 62 -2.54 7.64 -11.05
C THR A 62 -3.93 7.54 -10.43
N GLY A 63 -4.10 8.15 -9.27
CA GLY A 63 -5.35 8.15 -8.53
C GLY A 63 -5.71 9.54 -8.02
N LYS A 64 -6.97 9.69 -7.59
CA LYS A 64 -7.46 10.93 -6.95
C LYS A 64 -6.68 11.22 -5.67
N GLU A 65 -6.41 10.19 -4.88
CA GLU A 65 -5.82 10.29 -3.53
C GLU A 65 -4.32 10.02 -3.49
N ALA A 66 -3.80 9.20 -4.39
CA ALA A 66 -2.40 8.82 -4.43
C ALA A 66 -1.95 8.46 -5.84
N ASN A 67 -0.66 8.60 -6.09
CA ASN A 67 0.01 8.05 -7.25
C ASN A 67 0.93 6.92 -6.79
N VAL A 68 1.06 5.87 -7.60
CA VAL A 68 1.97 4.76 -7.37
C VAL A 68 3.04 4.78 -8.45
N TYR A 69 4.30 4.80 -8.04
CA TYR A 69 5.47 4.80 -8.90
C TYR A 69 6.20 3.46 -8.75
N ARG A 70 6.82 3.00 -9.83
CA ARG A 70 7.86 1.98 -9.71
C ARG A 70 9.11 2.64 -9.12
N GLY A 71 9.85 1.93 -8.29
CA GLY A 71 11.16 2.34 -7.81
C GLY A 71 12.08 1.14 -7.64
N GLU A 72 13.28 1.42 -7.19
CA GLU A 72 14.27 0.42 -6.76
C GLU A 72 14.72 0.73 -5.34
N ASP A 73 15.08 -0.27 -4.55
CA ASP A 73 15.70 -0.08 -3.22
C ASP A 73 17.23 0.02 -3.32
N GLY A 74 17.91 0.17 -2.19
CA GLY A 74 19.37 0.25 -2.12
C GLY A 74 20.12 -1.00 -2.63
N ASP A 75 19.43 -2.14 -2.70
CA ASP A 75 19.96 -3.42 -3.17
C ASP A 75 19.60 -3.70 -4.65
N GLY A 76 18.86 -2.79 -5.30
CA GLY A 76 18.41 -2.92 -6.68
C GLY A 76 17.15 -3.77 -6.86
N ASN A 77 16.43 -4.10 -5.79
CA ASN A 77 15.15 -4.80 -5.90
C ASN A 77 14.05 -3.82 -6.31
N SER A 78 13.10 -4.30 -7.12
CA SER A 78 11.93 -3.50 -7.51
C SER A 78 10.99 -3.26 -6.34
N VAL A 79 10.61 -2.00 -6.12
CA VAL A 79 9.65 -1.57 -5.10
C VAL A 79 8.52 -0.75 -5.72
N ALA A 80 7.37 -0.71 -5.05
CA ALA A 80 6.29 0.20 -5.36
C ALA A 80 6.29 1.35 -4.35
N VAL A 81 6.26 2.58 -4.85
CA VAL A 81 6.28 3.81 -4.04
C VAL A 81 4.95 4.53 -4.20
N LYS A 82 4.08 4.42 -3.19
CA LYS A 82 2.78 5.10 -3.15
C LYS A 82 2.91 6.44 -2.46
N ILE A 83 2.64 7.51 -3.21
CA ILE A 83 2.72 8.90 -2.75
C ILE A 83 1.30 9.45 -2.65
N TYR A 84 0.84 9.72 -1.43
CA TYR A 84 -0.46 10.33 -1.19
C TYR A 84 -0.45 11.83 -1.51
N ARG A 85 -1.44 12.27 -2.28
CA ARG A 85 -1.61 13.65 -2.73
C ARG A 85 -2.09 14.52 -1.57
N VAL A 86 -1.39 15.63 -1.35
CA VAL A 86 -1.72 16.56 -0.25
C VAL A 86 -2.84 17.54 -0.64
N SER A 87 -2.97 17.87 -1.92
CA SER A 87 -3.87 18.91 -2.42
C SER A 87 -5.31 18.43 -2.68
N THR A 88 -5.54 17.13 -2.88
CA THR A 88 -6.83 16.55 -3.30
C THR A 88 -7.51 15.68 -2.24
N ALA A 89 -6.97 15.66 -1.01
CA ALA A 89 -7.50 14.82 0.07
C ALA A 89 -8.89 15.33 0.53
N GLU A 90 -9.94 14.56 0.25
CA GLU A 90 -11.26 14.74 0.85
C GLU A 90 -11.20 14.27 2.31
N THR A 91 -10.83 15.18 3.20
CA THR A 91 -10.58 14.88 4.61
C THR A 91 -11.78 14.24 5.31
N ASP A 92 -13.01 14.54 4.87
CA ASP A 92 -14.22 14.01 5.47
C ASP A 92 -14.42 12.51 5.14
N PHE A 93 -14.13 12.10 3.90
CA PHE A 93 -14.15 10.68 3.51
C PHE A 93 -13.11 9.88 4.29
N MET A 94 -11.91 10.45 4.45
CA MET A 94 -10.86 9.81 5.23
C MET A 94 -11.28 9.62 6.70
N LEU A 95 -11.91 10.63 7.32
CA LEU A 95 -12.34 10.52 8.72
C LEU A 95 -13.25 9.32 8.96
N GLU A 96 -14.12 8.94 8.01
CA GLU A 96 -15.01 7.78 8.15
C GLU A 96 -14.25 6.49 8.50
N TYR A 97 -13.08 6.25 7.89
CA TYR A 97 -12.30 5.03 8.13
C TYR A 97 -11.18 5.19 9.18
N ILE A 98 -11.06 6.36 9.81
CA ILE A 98 -10.12 6.62 10.92
C ILE A 98 -10.84 6.74 12.27
N VAL A 99 -12.07 7.25 12.27
CA VAL A 99 -12.88 7.39 13.49
C VAL A 99 -13.07 6.01 14.12
N GLY A 100 -12.97 5.93 15.45
CA GLY A 100 -13.04 4.67 16.19
C GLY A 100 -11.74 3.86 16.23
N ASP A 101 -10.74 4.18 15.40
CA ASP A 101 -9.46 3.49 15.44
C ASP A 101 -8.55 4.05 16.58
N PRO A 102 -8.23 3.26 17.61
CA PRO A 102 -7.44 3.69 18.75
C PRO A 102 -6.03 4.15 18.36
N ARG A 103 -5.52 3.72 17.20
CA ARG A 103 -4.21 4.07 16.66
C ARG A 103 -4.12 5.55 16.24
N PHE A 104 -5.25 6.25 16.12
CA PHE A 104 -5.35 7.62 15.59
C PHE A 104 -6.10 8.62 16.51
N LYS A 105 -6.30 8.29 17.80
CA LYS A 105 -7.05 9.12 18.77
C LYS A 105 -6.60 10.58 18.92
N ARG A 106 -5.34 10.90 18.59
CA ARG A 106 -4.74 12.24 18.77
C ARG A 106 -4.74 13.09 17.50
N VAL A 107 -5.36 12.64 16.41
CA VAL A 107 -5.35 13.35 15.14
C VAL A 107 -6.36 14.50 15.16
N LYS A 108 -5.88 15.74 14.92
CA LYS A 108 -6.76 16.91 14.78
C LYS A 108 -7.63 16.72 13.52
N LYS A 109 -8.96 16.72 13.71
CA LYS A 109 -9.99 16.37 12.72
C LYS A 109 -9.94 17.16 11.39
N ARG A 110 -9.24 18.29 11.29
CA ARG A 110 -9.16 19.11 10.06
C ARG A 110 -7.76 19.66 9.83
N SER A 111 -6.86 18.85 9.26
CA SER A 111 -5.57 19.38 8.82
C SER A 111 -4.89 18.48 7.80
N ARG A 112 -3.95 19.07 7.04
CA ARG A 112 -2.98 18.38 6.19
C ARG A 112 -2.18 17.28 6.93
N ALA A 113 -2.27 17.21 8.27
CA ALA A 113 -1.70 16.14 9.07
C ALA A 113 -2.43 14.79 8.93
N LEU A 114 -3.62 14.76 8.32
CA LEU A 114 -4.36 13.51 8.08
C LEU A 114 -3.69 12.62 7.03
N ILE A 115 -3.10 13.21 5.99
CA ILE A 115 -2.47 12.46 4.89
C ILE A 115 -1.32 11.57 5.37
N PRO A 116 -0.34 12.06 6.17
CA PRO A 116 0.65 11.17 6.79
C PRO A 116 0.06 10.07 7.66
N GLN A 117 -1.08 10.30 8.31
CA GLN A 117 -1.75 9.29 9.12
C GLN A 117 -2.43 8.24 8.25
N TRP A 118 -2.95 8.64 7.08
CA TRP A 118 -3.51 7.73 6.09
C TRP A 118 -2.45 6.77 5.54
N ALA A 119 -1.29 7.32 5.15
CA ALA A 119 -0.17 6.50 4.69
C ALA A 119 0.35 5.56 5.81
N LEU A 120 0.43 6.07 7.05
CA LEU A 120 0.77 5.25 8.21
C LEU A 120 -0.29 4.17 8.50
N LYS A 121 -1.57 4.46 8.28
CA LYS A 121 -2.68 3.50 8.43
C LYS A 121 -2.52 2.36 7.44
N GLU A 122 -2.30 2.65 6.16
CA GLU A 122 -2.08 1.64 5.14
C GLU A 122 -0.84 0.80 5.46
N TYR A 123 0.29 1.41 5.83
CA TYR A 123 1.49 0.69 6.26
C TYR A 123 1.18 -0.31 7.38
N LYS A 124 0.48 0.15 8.43
CA LYS A 124 0.09 -0.70 9.58
C LYS A 124 -0.91 -1.79 9.20
N ASN A 125 -1.82 -1.51 8.27
CA ASN A 125 -2.80 -2.49 7.79
C ASN A 125 -2.12 -3.55 6.92
N LEU A 126 -1.25 -3.17 5.98
CA LEU A 126 -0.41 -4.09 5.20
C LEU A 126 0.42 -4.99 6.12
N THR A 127 1.02 -4.41 7.17
CA THR A 127 1.82 -5.17 8.14
C THR A 127 0.98 -6.25 8.79
N ARG A 128 -0.20 -5.89 9.31
CA ARG A 128 -1.11 -6.87 9.95
C ARG A 128 -1.61 -7.94 8.99
N TYR A 129 -1.98 -7.58 7.77
CA TYR A 129 -2.42 -8.54 6.76
C TYR A 129 -1.29 -9.51 6.39
N HIS A 130 -0.10 -8.98 6.12
CA HIS A 130 1.09 -9.77 5.80
C HIS A 130 1.45 -10.73 6.94
N ASP A 131 1.52 -10.24 8.17
CA ASP A 131 1.85 -11.05 9.35
C ASP A 131 0.81 -12.14 9.64
N ALA A 132 -0.46 -11.88 9.31
CA ALA A 132 -1.53 -12.86 9.39
C ALA A 132 -1.49 -13.93 8.27
N GLY A 133 -0.63 -13.75 7.26
CA GLY A 133 -0.51 -14.64 6.10
C GLY A 133 -1.47 -14.31 4.95
N VAL A 134 -2.10 -13.13 4.96
CA VAL A 134 -2.86 -12.64 3.81
C VAL A 134 -1.88 -12.15 2.75
N ARG A 135 -2.08 -12.58 1.50
CA ARG A 135 -1.25 -12.17 0.38
C ARG A 135 -1.54 -10.72 -0.02
N VAL A 136 -0.73 -9.82 0.53
CA VAL A 136 -0.68 -8.38 0.24
C VAL A 136 0.78 -7.98 -0.07
N PRO A 137 1.05 -6.81 -0.67
CA PRO A 137 2.42 -6.30 -0.79
C PRO A 137 3.08 -6.20 0.58
N LYS A 138 4.28 -6.76 0.73
CA LYS A 138 5.06 -6.57 1.96
C LYS A 138 5.36 -5.09 2.17
N PRO A 139 4.99 -4.49 3.33
CA PRO A 139 5.36 -3.10 3.62
C PRO A 139 6.85 -3.03 3.95
N LEU A 140 7.57 -2.06 3.34
CA LEU A 140 9.03 -1.94 3.47
C LEU A 140 9.42 -0.75 4.36
N ASP A 141 8.95 0.46 4.03
CA ASP A 141 9.17 1.65 4.85
C ASP A 141 8.06 2.69 4.61
N ILE A 142 7.94 3.65 5.52
CA ILE A 142 7.00 4.75 5.44
C ILE A 142 7.67 6.03 5.93
N HIS A 143 7.51 7.12 5.17
CA HIS A 143 7.83 8.45 5.67
C HIS A 143 6.80 9.47 5.23
N ARG A 144 6.15 10.11 6.21
CA ARG A 144 5.07 11.08 5.98
C ARG A 144 3.99 10.46 5.08
N ASN A 145 3.81 11.00 3.88
CA ASN A 145 2.80 10.62 2.89
C ASN A 145 3.33 9.65 1.82
N VAL A 146 4.55 9.11 2.01
CA VAL A 146 5.19 8.19 1.06
C VAL A 146 5.33 6.82 1.71
N LEU A 147 4.69 5.81 1.10
CA LEU A 147 4.74 4.41 1.45
C LEU A 147 5.58 3.64 0.42
N VAL A 148 6.54 2.86 0.91
CA VAL A 148 7.35 1.93 0.12
C VAL A 148 6.90 0.52 0.47
N MET A 149 6.57 -0.26 -0.56
CA MET A 149 6.10 -1.64 -0.41
C MET A 149 6.64 -2.51 -1.55
N GLU A 150 6.50 -3.83 -1.40
CA GLU A 150 6.81 -4.81 -2.42
C GLU A 150 6.16 -4.45 -3.77
N PHE A 151 6.94 -4.53 -4.84
CA PHE A 151 6.41 -4.43 -6.19
C PHE A 151 5.80 -5.77 -6.61
N ILE A 152 4.51 -5.75 -6.95
CA ILE A 152 3.81 -6.93 -7.47
C ILE A 152 3.82 -6.86 -9.00
N GLY A 153 4.65 -7.69 -9.62
CA GLY A 153 4.85 -7.71 -11.07
C GLY A 153 6.10 -8.49 -11.44
N ASP A 154 6.49 -8.44 -12.72
CA ASP A 154 7.73 -9.04 -13.17
C ASP A 154 8.89 -8.04 -12.99
N PRO A 155 9.87 -8.32 -12.11
CA PRO A 155 11.01 -7.43 -11.88
C PRO A 155 11.90 -7.27 -13.12
N LYS A 156 11.92 -8.24 -14.04
CA LYS A 156 12.78 -8.21 -15.22
C LYS A 156 12.22 -7.32 -16.33
N SER A 157 10.94 -7.46 -16.63
CA SER A 157 10.27 -6.63 -17.63
C SER A 157 9.80 -5.29 -17.08
N SER A 158 9.89 -5.07 -15.76
CA SER A 158 9.37 -3.87 -15.07
C SER A 158 7.86 -3.66 -15.23
N ILE A 159 7.12 -4.72 -15.57
CA ILE A 159 5.68 -4.69 -15.79
C ILE A 159 4.96 -5.02 -14.49
N SER A 160 4.12 -4.10 -14.02
CA SER A 160 3.24 -4.32 -12.86
C SER A 160 2.20 -5.38 -13.17
N ALA A 161 1.85 -6.19 -12.16
CA ALA A 161 0.81 -7.19 -12.31
C ALA A 161 -0.55 -6.54 -12.68
N PRO A 162 -1.31 -7.12 -13.62
CA PRO A 162 -2.63 -6.61 -13.99
C PRO A 162 -3.63 -6.80 -12.85
N MET A 163 -4.65 -5.94 -12.80
CA MET A 163 -5.83 -6.16 -11.95
C MET A 163 -6.56 -7.44 -12.39
N ILE A 164 -7.16 -8.17 -11.45
CA ILE A 164 -7.85 -9.44 -11.72
C ILE A 164 -9.00 -9.27 -12.74
N LYS A 165 -9.66 -8.11 -12.75
CA LYS A 165 -10.70 -7.78 -13.74
C LYS A 165 -10.22 -7.79 -15.20
N ASN A 166 -8.91 -7.63 -15.41
CA ASN A 166 -8.26 -7.54 -16.73
C ASN A 166 -7.56 -8.86 -17.09
N VAL A 167 -7.83 -9.95 -16.36
CA VAL A 167 -7.18 -11.25 -16.56
C VAL A 167 -8.22 -12.33 -16.76
N GLU A 168 -7.96 -13.23 -17.69
CA GLU A 168 -8.67 -14.50 -17.76
C GLU A 168 -8.24 -15.38 -16.58
N VAL A 169 -9.09 -15.46 -15.56
CA VAL A 169 -8.79 -16.18 -14.32
C VAL A 169 -8.75 -17.69 -14.62
N PRO A 170 -7.59 -18.38 -14.55
CA PRO A 170 -7.44 -19.76 -15.03
C PRO A 170 -8.25 -20.80 -14.23
N SER A 171 -8.58 -20.49 -12.97
CA SER A 171 -9.40 -21.36 -12.13
C SER A 171 -10.30 -20.50 -11.25
N PRO A 172 -11.45 -20.04 -11.77
CA PRO A 172 -12.32 -19.11 -11.06
C PRO A 172 -12.77 -19.62 -9.70
N VAL A 173 -13.21 -20.89 -9.61
CA VAL A 173 -13.64 -21.52 -8.35
C VAL A 173 -12.51 -21.56 -7.32
N LYS A 174 -11.31 -22.01 -7.72
CA LYS A 174 -10.14 -22.07 -6.82
C LYS A 174 -9.74 -20.68 -6.33
N THR A 175 -9.77 -19.69 -7.23
CA THR A 175 -9.42 -18.30 -6.91
C THR A 175 -10.44 -17.66 -5.98
N PHE A 176 -11.73 -17.89 -6.22
CA PHE A 176 -12.81 -17.44 -5.34
C PHE A 176 -12.62 -17.98 -3.92
N ASN A 177 -12.40 -19.29 -3.78
CA ASN A 177 -12.14 -19.93 -2.48
C ASN A 177 -10.87 -19.39 -1.80
N GLN A 178 -9.83 -19.08 -2.58
CA GLN A 178 -8.62 -18.45 -2.08
C GLN A 178 -8.89 -17.05 -1.53
N LEU A 179 -9.69 -16.24 -2.24
CA LEU A 179 -10.08 -14.89 -1.78
C LEU A 179 -10.96 -14.93 -0.54
N LEU A 180 -11.94 -15.84 -0.47
CA LEU A 180 -12.74 -16.03 0.75
C LEU A 180 -11.87 -16.42 1.95
N ARG A 181 -10.87 -17.27 1.73
CA ARG A 181 -9.89 -17.62 2.77
C ARG A 181 -9.06 -16.41 3.20
N MET A 182 -8.63 -15.57 2.25
CA MET A 182 -7.90 -14.33 2.55
C MET A 182 -8.76 -13.33 3.35
N ILE A 183 -10.05 -13.18 3.01
CA ILE A 183 -11.02 -12.38 3.76
C ILE A 183 -11.18 -12.94 5.18
N THR A 184 -11.34 -14.26 5.30
CA THR A 184 -11.50 -14.94 6.60
C THR A 184 -10.27 -14.71 7.49
N ILE A 185 -9.06 -14.94 6.97
CA ILE A 185 -7.81 -14.69 7.70
C ILE A 185 -7.67 -13.21 8.07
N GLY A 186 -8.07 -12.31 7.16
CA GLY A 186 -8.13 -10.88 7.42
C GLY A 186 -8.98 -10.55 8.64
N TYR A 187 -10.17 -11.13 8.70
CA TYR A 187 -11.11 -10.92 9.81
C TYR A 187 -10.62 -11.55 11.11
N THR A 188 -10.28 -12.84 11.10
CA THR A 188 -10.01 -13.63 12.31
C THR A 188 -8.60 -13.43 12.87
N LYS A 189 -7.58 -13.34 12.00
CA LYS A 189 -6.18 -13.23 12.42
C LYS A 189 -5.65 -11.79 12.37
N ALA A 190 -5.90 -11.07 11.27
CA ALA A 190 -5.44 -9.69 11.15
C ALA A 190 -6.31 -8.70 11.95
N ASN A 191 -7.51 -9.12 12.38
CA ASN A 191 -8.53 -8.29 13.04
C ASN A 191 -8.92 -7.06 12.19
N LEU A 192 -8.99 -7.25 10.87
CA LEU A 192 -9.25 -6.20 9.89
C LEU A 192 -10.33 -6.62 8.88
N VAL A 193 -11.14 -5.64 8.47
CA VAL A 193 -12.04 -5.72 7.31
C VAL A 193 -11.51 -4.77 6.25
N HIS A 194 -11.40 -5.21 4.99
CA HIS A 194 -10.83 -4.39 3.92
C HIS A 194 -11.67 -3.13 3.66
N ALA A 195 -12.99 -3.28 3.74
CA ALA A 195 -13.97 -2.24 3.60
C ALA A 195 -14.03 -1.57 2.22
N ASP A 196 -13.34 -2.09 1.21
CA ASP A 196 -13.45 -1.63 -0.18
C ASP A 196 -12.92 -2.70 -1.14
N LEU A 197 -13.15 -3.97 -0.81
CA LEU A 197 -12.60 -5.06 -1.61
C LEU A 197 -13.47 -5.28 -2.86
N SER A 198 -12.82 -5.30 -4.02
CA SER A 198 -13.44 -5.54 -5.33
C SER A 198 -12.40 -6.06 -6.32
N GLU A 199 -12.83 -6.40 -7.54
CA GLU A 199 -11.96 -6.81 -8.65
C GLU A 199 -10.98 -5.72 -9.13
N TYR A 200 -11.14 -4.47 -8.67
CA TYR A 200 -10.26 -3.35 -8.98
C TYR A 200 -9.06 -3.29 -8.01
N ASN A 201 -9.21 -3.84 -6.80
CA ASN A 201 -8.22 -3.77 -5.72
C ASN A 201 -7.52 -5.13 -5.49
N ILE A 202 -7.55 -6.00 -6.50
CA ILE A 202 -6.88 -7.30 -6.51
C ILE A 202 -6.01 -7.37 -7.76
N LEU A 203 -4.71 -7.59 -7.56
CA LEU A 203 -3.77 -7.89 -8.64
C LEU A 203 -3.68 -9.39 -8.88
N TRP A 204 -3.33 -9.78 -10.11
CA TRP A 204 -3.08 -11.17 -10.47
C TRP A 204 -1.60 -11.40 -10.77
N PHE A 205 -0.92 -12.10 -9.86
CA PHE A 205 0.47 -12.50 -10.04
C PHE A 205 0.70 -13.87 -9.44
N LYS A 206 0.64 -14.94 -10.24
CA LYS A 206 0.67 -16.33 -9.74
C LYS A 206 -0.43 -16.56 -8.67
N GLY A 207 -1.62 -16.01 -8.89
CA GLY A 207 -2.73 -15.95 -7.94
C GLY A 207 -3.07 -14.53 -7.47
N PRO A 208 -4.17 -14.37 -6.71
CA PRO A 208 -4.66 -13.06 -6.28
C PRO A 208 -3.77 -12.43 -5.20
N VAL A 209 -3.55 -11.12 -5.29
CA VAL A 209 -2.85 -10.29 -4.30
C VAL A 209 -3.75 -9.09 -3.98
N ILE A 210 -4.14 -8.93 -2.73
CA ILE A 210 -4.98 -7.80 -2.28
C ILE A 210 -4.10 -6.55 -2.14
N ILE A 211 -4.57 -5.42 -2.66
CA ILE A 211 -3.90 -4.12 -2.58
C ILE A 211 -4.87 -3.04 -2.05
N ASP A 212 -4.33 -1.86 -1.76
CA ASP A 212 -5.10 -0.68 -1.31
C ASP A 212 -5.91 -0.88 -0.02
N VAL A 213 -5.22 -1.30 1.04
CA VAL A 213 -5.79 -1.51 2.38
C VAL A 213 -5.85 -0.23 3.22
N SER A 214 -5.83 0.93 2.56
CA SER A 214 -5.85 2.25 3.19
C SER A 214 -7.19 2.51 3.91
N GLN A 215 -8.28 2.02 3.34
CA GLN A 215 -9.64 2.11 3.90
C GLN A 215 -9.95 1.02 4.92
N ALA A 216 -9.13 -0.03 5.02
CA ALA A 216 -9.38 -1.15 5.94
C ALA A 216 -9.54 -0.69 7.40
N VAL A 217 -10.54 -1.24 8.07
CA VAL A 217 -10.96 -0.90 9.44
C VAL A 217 -10.74 -2.07 10.38
N LEU A 218 -10.65 -1.78 11.69
CA LEU A 218 -10.61 -2.83 12.71
C LEU A 218 -11.94 -3.60 12.76
N LYS A 219 -11.89 -4.89 13.13
CA LYS A 219 -13.11 -5.69 13.33
C LYS A 219 -14.09 -5.10 14.36
N THR A 220 -13.59 -4.28 15.28
CA THR A 220 -14.36 -3.59 16.33
C THR A 220 -14.98 -2.28 15.86
N HIS A 221 -14.79 -1.87 14.60
CA HIS A 221 -15.40 -0.67 14.06
C HIS A 221 -16.92 -0.87 13.90
N ASP A 222 -17.73 0.14 14.20
CA ASP A 222 -19.20 0.04 14.19
C ASP A 222 -19.76 -0.49 12.85
N ASN A 223 -19.15 -0.05 11.74
CA ASN A 223 -19.52 -0.48 10.39
C ASN A 223 -18.79 -1.76 9.90
N ALA A 224 -17.92 -2.41 10.69
CA ALA A 224 -17.09 -3.52 10.23
C ALA A 224 -17.90 -4.68 9.62
N LYS A 225 -19.00 -5.07 10.28
CA LYS A 225 -19.90 -6.13 9.79
C LYS A 225 -20.51 -5.77 8.44
N ARG A 226 -20.98 -4.54 8.28
CA ARG A 226 -21.57 -4.04 7.02
C ARG A 226 -20.54 -4.04 5.90
N TYR A 227 -19.33 -3.57 6.18
CA TYR A 227 -18.23 -3.56 5.21
C TYR A 227 -17.81 -4.98 4.79
N LEU A 228 -17.75 -5.92 5.73
CA LEU A 228 -17.42 -7.32 5.44
C LEU A 228 -18.44 -7.95 4.49
N ILE A 229 -19.74 -7.74 4.75
CA ILE A 229 -20.81 -8.24 3.87
C ILE A 229 -20.65 -7.63 2.46
N ARG A 230 -20.40 -6.32 2.36
CA ARG A 230 -20.18 -5.64 1.07
C ARG A 230 -18.97 -6.21 0.32
N ASP A 231 -17.85 -6.40 1.00
CA ASP A 231 -16.64 -6.98 0.39
C ASP A 231 -16.94 -8.37 -0.18
N ILE A 232 -17.65 -9.23 0.58
CA ILE A 232 -18.05 -10.57 0.13
C ILE A 232 -19.04 -10.49 -1.04
N GLN A 233 -20.01 -9.58 -0.99
CA GLN A 233 -20.96 -9.37 -2.09
C GLN A 233 -20.26 -8.95 -3.39
N ASN A 234 -19.27 -8.05 -3.31
CA ASN A 234 -18.50 -7.61 -4.48
C ASN A 234 -17.73 -8.78 -5.11
N ILE A 235 -17.00 -9.55 -4.29
CA ILE A 235 -16.24 -10.71 -4.76
C ILE A 235 -17.15 -11.80 -5.33
N THR A 236 -18.22 -12.14 -4.63
CA THR A 236 -19.22 -13.09 -5.12
C THR A 236 -19.82 -12.63 -6.45
N SER A 237 -20.16 -11.35 -6.58
CA SER A 237 -20.74 -10.80 -7.82
C SER A 237 -19.77 -10.85 -8.99
N PHE A 238 -18.48 -10.59 -8.77
CA PHE A 238 -17.45 -10.73 -9.80
C PHE A 238 -17.31 -12.18 -10.26
N PHE A 239 -17.18 -13.14 -9.34
CA PHE A 239 -16.97 -14.55 -9.68
C PHE A 239 -18.21 -15.25 -10.24
N ARG A 240 -19.43 -14.80 -9.89
CA ARG A 240 -20.67 -15.26 -10.54
C ARG A 240 -20.68 -14.97 -12.05
N LYS A 241 -20.14 -13.82 -12.48
CA LYS A 241 -19.98 -13.49 -13.92
C LYS A 241 -19.00 -14.43 -14.62
N LEU A 242 -18.11 -15.09 -13.87
CA LEU A 242 -17.15 -16.09 -14.35
C LEU A 242 -17.68 -17.53 -14.21
N GLY A 243 -18.98 -17.71 -13.93
CA GLY A 243 -19.62 -19.03 -13.82
C GLY A 243 -19.41 -19.74 -12.48
N VAL A 244 -18.94 -19.05 -11.44
CA VAL A 244 -18.80 -19.65 -10.10
C VAL A 244 -20.13 -19.62 -9.36
N GLU A 245 -20.64 -20.81 -9.03
CA GLU A 245 -21.73 -20.96 -8.09
C GLU A 245 -21.27 -20.60 -6.67
N SER A 246 -22.09 -19.84 -5.97
CA SER A 246 -21.75 -19.30 -4.66
C SER A 246 -22.99 -19.14 -3.81
N GLU A 247 -22.85 -19.48 -2.53
CA GLU A 247 -23.88 -19.26 -1.53
C GLU A 247 -24.25 -17.77 -1.42
N ASN A 248 -25.33 -17.51 -0.68
CA ASN A 248 -25.73 -16.16 -0.35
C ASN A 248 -24.59 -15.44 0.42
N PRO A 249 -24.18 -14.22 0.00
CA PRO A 249 -23.09 -13.48 0.63
C PRO A 249 -23.27 -13.23 2.13
N GLU A 250 -24.49 -13.02 2.59
CA GLU A 250 -24.80 -12.83 4.01
C GLU A 250 -24.52 -14.10 4.81
N LYS A 251 -24.86 -15.28 4.29
CA LYS A 251 -24.51 -16.57 4.92
C LYS A 251 -23.00 -16.80 5.00
N ILE A 252 -22.27 -16.46 3.92
CA ILE A 252 -20.80 -16.53 3.92
C ILE A 252 -20.23 -15.59 5.01
N ALA A 253 -20.78 -14.38 5.13
CA ALA A 253 -20.37 -13.44 6.15
C ALA A 253 -20.67 -13.96 7.56
N GLU A 254 -21.86 -14.55 7.80
CA GLU A 254 -22.23 -15.17 9.08
C GLU A 254 -21.23 -16.25 9.51
N HIS A 255 -20.81 -17.13 8.60
CA HIS A 255 -19.79 -18.13 8.90
C HIS A 255 -18.45 -17.51 9.31
N ILE A 256 -18.03 -16.44 8.62
CA ILE A 256 -16.77 -15.73 8.93
C ILE A 256 -16.86 -15.00 10.28
N LEU A 257 -18.00 -14.37 10.56
CA LEU A 257 -18.25 -13.68 11.83
C LEU A 257 -18.20 -14.67 13.00
N ALA A 258 -18.90 -15.81 12.88
CA ALA A 258 -18.88 -16.87 13.89
C ALA A 258 -17.47 -17.42 14.14
N SER A 259 -16.67 -17.59 13.07
CA SER A 259 -15.28 -18.04 13.17
C SER A 259 -14.33 -17.04 13.83
N GLY A 260 -14.75 -15.78 14.03
CA GLY A 260 -13.93 -14.72 14.64
C GLY A 260 -14.31 -14.34 16.07
N GLU A 261 -15.33 -15.01 16.62
CA GLU A 261 -15.76 -14.93 18.03
C GLU A 261 -15.08 -15.98 18.92
N GLU A 262 -14.47 -17.01 18.32
CA GLU A 262 -13.57 -17.99 18.97
C GLU A 262 -12.16 -17.44 19.21
#